data_AF-A0A0J9FCR4-F1
#
_entry.id   AF-A0A0J9FCR4-F1
#
_cell.length_a   1.000
_cell.length_b   1.000
_cell.length_c   1.000
_cell.angle_alpha   90.00
_cell.angle_beta   90.00
_cell.angle_gamma   90.00
#
_symmetry.space_group_name_H-M   'P 1'
#
loop_
_entity.id
_entity.type
_entity.pdbx_description
1 polymer ?
#
loop_
_entity_poly.entity_id
_entity_poly.type
_entity_poly.pdbx_seq_one_letter_code
_entity_poly.pdbx_strand_id
1 'polypeptide(L)'
;MNPQKTEPTNPLYSLDKQQSSLVYYDKNTIVLTMPYWVKVTNSSVEDSEVKKHSFVLSYDPEAMTASDTKLKLYISHVVEDAGETVTRSKFTYAYRAYSIRAALAAFKEKTGKLPKYLELTAEINNSKDELVDKDGKETSVERSVEYDYAFTE
;
A
#
# COMPACT_ATOMS: atom_id res chain seq x y z
N MET A 1 9.32 8.47 1.11
CA MET A 1 9.07 7.06 0.71
C MET A 1 10.24 6.25 1.25
N ASN A 2 9.97 5.07 1.80
CA ASN A 2 11.01 4.30 2.50
C ASN A 2 11.76 3.40 1.51
N PRO A 3 13.12 3.37 1.53
CA PRO A 3 13.92 2.50 0.66
C PRO A 3 14.03 1.07 1.21
N GLN A 4 13.13 0.69 2.12
CA GLN A 4 13.02 -0.64 2.69
C GLN A 4 11.54 -0.92 2.97
N LYS A 5 11.10 -2.17 2.73
CA LYS A 5 9.75 -2.62 3.05
C LYS A 5 9.50 -2.42 4.54
N THR A 6 8.40 -1.74 4.85
CA THR A 6 7.90 -1.64 6.23
C THR A 6 7.03 -2.85 6.52
N GLU A 7 7.20 -3.49 7.67
CA GLU A 7 6.34 -4.62 8.02
C GLU A 7 4.91 -4.13 8.31
N PRO A 8 3.88 -4.69 7.66
CA PRO A 8 2.50 -4.35 7.96
C PRO A 8 2.08 -4.92 9.31
N THR A 9 1.16 -4.24 10.00
CA THR A 9 0.49 -4.80 11.20
C THR A 9 -0.91 -5.31 10.85
N ASN A 10 -1.51 -4.78 9.78
CA ASN A 10 -2.86 -5.06 9.35
C ASN A 10 -2.92 -5.24 7.84
N PRO A 11 -3.88 -6.02 7.32
CA PRO A 11 -4.10 -6.13 5.89
C PRO A 11 -4.81 -4.90 5.34
N LEU A 12 -4.66 -4.62 4.04
CA LEU A 12 -5.68 -3.86 3.31
C LEU A 12 -6.93 -4.72 3.13
N TYR A 13 -8.09 -4.09 2.94
CA TYR A 13 -9.31 -4.84 2.62
C TYR A 13 -9.20 -5.50 1.25
N SER A 14 -8.71 -4.78 0.24
CA SER A 14 -8.39 -5.33 -1.07
C SER A 14 -7.29 -4.54 -1.78
N LEU A 15 -6.74 -5.15 -2.83
CA LEU A 15 -5.85 -4.49 -3.80
C LEU A 15 -6.20 -4.96 -5.20
N ASP A 16 -7.09 -4.23 -5.87
CA ASP A 16 -7.59 -4.53 -7.21
C ASP A 16 -7.98 -3.24 -7.94
N LYS A 17 -8.02 -3.25 -9.28
CA LYS A 17 -8.30 -2.02 -10.07
C LYS A 17 -9.74 -1.48 -9.93
N GLN A 18 -10.67 -2.23 -9.31
CA GLN A 18 -12.05 -1.78 -9.13
C GLN A 18 -12.19 -0.97 -7.83
N GLN A 19 -11.56 -1.43 -6.75
CA GLN A 19 -11.67 -0.80 -5.43
C GLN A 19 -10.44 0.02 -5.03
N SER A 20 -9.28 -0.34 -5.57
CA SER A 20 -8.03 0.40 -5.41
C SER A 20 -7.72 1.10 -6.73
N SER A 21 -7.42 2.39 -6.66
CA SER A 21 -7.04 3.16 -7.85
C SER A 21 -5.70 3.83 -7.63
N LEU A 22 -4.94 3.93 -8.72
CA LEU A 22 -3.76 4.76 -8.83
C LEU A 22 -4.06 5.86 -9.85
N VAL A 23 -3.91 7.10 -9.42
CA VAL A 23 -3.99 8.27 -10.29
C VAL A 23 -2.65 9.00 -10.26
N TYR A 24 -2.14 9.36 -11.44
CA TYR A 24 -0.99 10.23 -11.54
C TYR A 24 -1.43 11.68 -11.33
N TYR A 25 -0.99 12.31 -10.25
CA TYR A 25 -1.13 13.76 -10.08
C TYR A 25 -0.12 14.50 -10.95
N ASP A 26 1.12 14.00 -10.95
CA ASP A 26 2.19 14.40 -11.86
C ASP A 26 3.17 13.22 -12.06
N LYS A 27 4.26 13.43 -12.81
CA LYS A 27 5.25 12.38 -13.10
C LYS A 27 5.91 11.76 -11.87
N ASN A 28 6.00 12.51 -10.77
CA ASN A 28 6.66 12.12 -9.53
C ASN A 28 5.68 11.87 -8.40
N THR A 29 4.37 12.06 -8.60
CA THR A 29 3.37 12.02 -7.54
C THR A 29 2.18 11.17 -7.95
N ILE A 30 1.89 10.13 -7.17
CA ILE A 30 0.71 9.29 -7.34
C ILE A 30 -0.26 9.51 -6.19
N VAL A 31 -1.55 9.38 -6.47
CA VAL A 31 -2.62 9.32 -5.47
C VAL A 31 -3.17 7.90 -5.47
N LEU A 32 -3.18 7.28 -4.28
CA LEU A 32 -3.68 5.92 -4.08
C LEU A 32 -4.99 5.95 -3.31
N THR A 33 -5.95 5.18 -3.78
CA THR A 33 -7.17 4.82 -3.04
C THR A 33 -6.97 3.45 -2.40
N MET A 34 -7.03 3.39 -1.08
CA MET A 34 -6.76 2.18 -0.30
C MET A 34 -8.00 1.78 0.51
N PRO A 35 -8.66 0.66 0.16
CA PRO A 35 -9.72 0.07 0.97
C PRO A 35 -9.12 -0.56 2.23
N TYR A 36 -9.66 -0.26 3.40
CA TYR A 36 -9.14 -0.78 4.67
C TYR A 36 -10.23 -0.93 5.72
N TRP A 37 -9.97 -1.76 6.73
CA TRP A 37 -10.87 -1.99 7.85
C TRP A 37 -10.83 -0.86 8.86
N VAL A 38 -11.98 -0.50 9.41
CA VAL A 38 -12.17 0.53 10.44
C VAL A 38 -13.14 0.08 11.54
N LYS A 39 -12.89 0.59 12.74
CA LYS A 39 -13.86 0.59 13.84
C LYS A 39 -14.97 1.60 13.54
N VAL A 40 -16.21 1.21 13.83
CA VAL A 40 -17.38 2.08 13.69
C VAL A 40 -18.12 2.12 15.03
N THR A 41 -18.37 3.33 15.53
CA THR A 41 -19.16 3.60 16.74
C THR A 41 -20.42 4.36 16.32
N ASN A 42 -21.60 3.91 16.75
CA ASN A 42 -22.88 4.57 16.45
C ASN A 42 -23.07 4.91 14.95
N SER A 43 -22.68 3.99 14.06
CA SER A 43 -22.73 4.15 12.60
C SER A 43 -21.79 5.21 12.01
N SER A 44 -20.81 5.71 12.77
CA SER A 44 -19.79 6.66 12.32
C SER A 44 -18.37 6.14 12.57
N VAL A 45 -17.44 6.52 11.70
CA VAL A 45 -16.00 6.35 11.93
C VAL A 45 -15.52 7.59 12.68
N GLU A 46 -14.94 7.40 13.85
CA GLU A 46 -14.40 8.51 14.63
C GLU A 46 -13.06 8.98 14.05
N ASP A 47 -12.78 10.28 14.11
CA ASP A 47 -11.49 10.83 13.66
C ASP A 47 -10.29 10.24 14.43
N SER A 48 -10.49 9.87 15.69
CA SER A 48 -9.51 9.18 16.54
C SER A 48 -9.09 7.85 15.94
N GLU A 49 -10.05 7.08 15.40
CA GLU A 49 -9.79 5.83 14.71
C GLU A 49 -8.97 6.07 13.44
N VAL A 50 -9.41 6.99 12.57
CA VAL A 50 -8.71 7.27 11.30
C VAL A 50 -7.24 7.64 11.51
N LYS A 51 -6.92 8.35 12.59
CA LYS A 51 -5.56 8.77 12.93
C LYS A 51 -4.63 7.62 13.36
N LYS A 52 -5.18 6.47 13.76
CA LYS A 52 -4.39 5.26 14.06
C LYS A 52 -3.85 4.59 12.81
N HIS A 53 -4.47 4.81 11.65
CA HIS A 53 -4.12 4.14 10.40
C HIS A 53 -3.06 4.92 9.60
N SER A 54 -1.93 4.26 9.40
CA SER A 54 -0.84 4.72 8.54
C SER A 54 -0.68 3.79 7.35
N PHE A 55 -0.51 4.39 6.17
CA PHE A 55 -0.27 3.67 4.93
C PHE A 55 1.11 4.09 4.40
N VAL A 56 2.07 3.19 4.53
CA VAL A 56 3.47 3.47 4.21
C VAL A 56 3.78 2.91 2.83
N LEU A 57 4.19 3.80 1.91
CA LEU A 57 4.69 3.38 0.60
C LEU A 57 6.21 3.23 0.66
N SER A 58 6.70 2.10 0.17
CA SER A 58 8.12 1.74 0.17
C SER A 58 8.55 1.09 -1.14
N TYR A 59 9.85 1.01 -1.36
CA TYR A 59 10.48 0.33 -2.50
C TYR A 59 11.80 -0.27 -2.04
N ASP A 60 12.32 -1.25 -2.78
CA ASP A 60 13.61 -1.88 -2.49
C ASP A 60 14.56 -1.67 -3.69
N PRO A 61 15.57 -0.78 -3.58
CA PRO A 61 16.54 -0.55 -4.66
C PRO A 61 17.52 -1.71 -4.87
N GLU A 62 17.74 -2.57 -3.87
CA GLU A 62 18.67 -3.71 -3.95
C GLU A 62 18.04 -4.90 -4.67
N ALA A 63 16.71 -5.01 -4.64
CA ALA A 63 15.96 -5.99 -5.42
C ALA A 63 15.87 -5.67 -6.92
N MET A 64 16.29 -4.47 -7.35
CA MET A 64 16.20 -4.05 -8.76
C MET A 64 17.35 -4.58 -9.60
N THR A 65 17.05 -4.99 -10.82
CA THR A 65 18.02 -5.45 -11.81
C THR A 65 17.99 -4.60 -13.07
N ALA A 66 19.09 -4.55 -13.82
CA ALA A 66 19.18 -3.75 -15.05
C ALA A 66 18.14 -4.14 -16.13
N SER A 67 17.64 -5.37 -16.09
CA SER A 67 16.61 -5.87 -17.01
C SER A 67 15.19 -5.47 -16.64
N ASP A 68 14.98 -4.90 -15.44
CA ASP A 68 13.64 -4.63 -14.96
C ASP A 68 12.90 -3.63 -15.85
N THR A 69 11.59 -3.84 -15.91
CA THR A 69 10.64 -2.95 -16.61
C THR A 69 9.53 -2.45 -15.69
N LYS A 70 9.44 -2.99 -14.47
CA LYS A 70 8.44 -2.64 -13.48
C LYS A 70 9.12 -2.10 -12.24
N LEU A 71 8.67 -0.93 -11.78
CA LEU A 71 9.04 -0.43 -10.47
C LEU A 71 8.06 -1.00 -9.44
N LYS A 72 8.55 -1.89 -8.57
CA LYS A 72 7.76 -2.46 -7.47
C LYS A 72 7.67 -1.47 -6.31
N LEU A 73 6.45 -1.24 -5.84
CA LEU A 73 6.13 -0.40 -4.68
C LEU A 73 5.30 -1.21 -3.70
N TYR A 74 5.70 -1.21 -2.44
CA TYR A 74 5.04 -1.95 -1.37
C TYR A 74 4.20 -1.01 -0.50
N ILE A 75 2.94 -1.37 -0.28
CA ILE A 75 2.03 -0.66 0.62
C ILE A 75 1.92 -1.46 1.91
N SER A 76 2.33 -0.83 3.01
CA SER A 76 2.21 -1.41 4.34
C SER A 76 1.13 -0.66 5.12
N HIS A 77 0.09 -1.38 5.53
CA HIS A 77 -0.93 -0.86 6.42
C HIS A 77 -0.51 -1.11 7.87
N VAL A 78 -0.32 -0.02 8.60
CA VAL A 78 0.17 -0.01 9.98
C VAL A 78 -0.88 0.68 10.84
N VAL A 79 -1.26 0.03 11.94
CA VAL A 79 -2.27 0.53 12.87
C VAL A 79 -1.68 0.60 14.26
N GLU A 80 -1.79 1.77 14.90
CA GLU A 80 -1.31 2.00 16.25
C GLU A 80 -2.46 1.99 17.25
N ASP A 81 -2.75 0.81 17.81
CA ASP A 81 -3.82 0.63 18.81
C ASP A 81 -3.36 0.84 20.26
N ALA A 82 -2.09 1.18 20.51
CA ALA A 82 -1.54 1.43 21.84
C ALA A 82 -1.83 0.32 22.88
N GLY A 83 -2.00 -0.93 22.43
CA GLY A 83 -2.32 -2.09 23.26
C GLY A 83 -3.81 -2.37 23.49
N GLU A 84 -4.71 -1.61 22.85
CA GLU A 84 -6.15 -1.86 22.88
C GLU A 84 -6.54 -3.06 22.00
N THR A 85 -7.43 -3.92 22.48
CA THR A 85 -8.09 -4.92 21.62
C THR A 85 -9.24 -4.22 20.87
N VAL A 86 -9.04 -3.99 19.57
CA VAL A 86 -10.02 -3.30 18.71
C VAL A 86 -10.55 -4.25 17.64
N THR A 87 -11.88 -4.31 17.49
CA THR A 87 -12.53 -5.01 16.38
C THR A 87 -12.92 -4.04 15.28
N ARG A 88 -12.31 -4.19 14.09
CA ARG A 88 -12.66 -3.47 12.88
C ARG A 88 -13.47 -4.39 11.96
N SER A 89 -14.71 -4.00 11.66
CA SER A 89 -15.68 -4.86 10.95
C SER A 89 -16.36 -4.19 9.77
N LYS A 90 -16.02 -2.93 9.50
CA LYS A 90 -16.46 -2.19 8.33
C LYS A 90 -15.23 -1.79 7.53
N PHE A 91 -15.39 -1.66 6.22
CA PHE A 91 -14.34 -1.10 5.38
C PHE A 91 -14.69 0.34 4.99
N THR A 92 -13.66 1.13 4.73
CA THR A 92 -13.76 2.47 4.15
C THR A 92 -12.55 2.71 3.24
N TYR A 93 -12.43 3.91 2.67
CA TYR A 93 -11.35 4.28 1.76
C TYR A 93 -10.46 5.38 2.36
N ALA A 94 -9.15 5.17 2.25
CA ALA A 94 -8.16 6.22 2.46
C ALA A 94 -7.61 6.69 1.12
N TYR A 95 -7.49 8.00 0.96
CA TYR A 95 -6.81 8.63 -0.17
C TYR A 95 -5.50 9.21 0.32
N ARG A 96 -4.38 8.82 -0.30
CA ARG A 96 -3.05 9.31 0.06
C ARG A 96 -2.24 9.63 -1.17
N ALA A 97 -1.59 10.79 -1.15
CA ALA A 97 -0.63 11.19 -2.17
C ALA A 97 0.79 10.81 -1.72
N TYR A 98 1.56 10.25 -2.65
CA TYR A 98 2.95 9.87 -2.41
C TYR A 98 3.85 10.42 -3.49
N SER A 99 4.95 11.03 -3.09
CA SER A 99 6.05 11.27 -4.01
C SER A 99 6.83 9.98 -4.25
N ILE A 100 6.91 9.57 -5.53
CA ILE A 100 7.67 8.41 -6.01
C ILE A 100 9.00 8.79 -6.65
N ARG A 101 9.38 10.09 -6.60
CA ARG A 101 10.61 10.62 -7.22
C ARG A 101 11.87 9.82 -6.87
N ALA A 102 12.02 9.47 -5.58
CA ALA A 102 13.19 8.74 -5.11
C ALA A 102 13.28 7.32 -5.71
N ALA A 103 12.16 6.60 -5.78
CA ALA A 103 12.15 5.27 -6.42
C ALA A 103 12.35 5.35 -7.92
N LEU A 104 11.78 6.35 -8.60
CA LEU A 104 12.02 6.57 -10.03
C LEU A 104 13.50 6.86 -10.31
N ALA A 105 14.15 7.66 -9.47
CA ALA A 105 15.57 7.95 -9.58
C ALA A 105 16.42 6.69 -9.39
N ALA A 106 16.15 5.90 -8.33
CA ALA A 106 16.84 4.64 -8.08
C ALA A 106 16.63 3.62 -9.22
N PHE A 107 15.41 3.51 -9.73
CA PHE A 107 15.08 2.65 -10.86
C PHE A 107 15.85 3.06 -12.12
N LYS A 108 15.90 4.37 -12.41
CA LYS A 108 16.65 4.90 -13.56
C LYS A 108 18.15 4.71 -13.39
N GLU A 109 18.68 4.84 -12.19
CA GLU A 109 20.10 4.57 -11.89
C GLU A 109 20.46 3.10 -12.17
N LYS A 110 19.60 2.16 -11.76
CA LYS A 110 19.83 0.71 -11.95
C LYS A 110 19.58 0.22 -13.38
N THR A 111 18.58 0.78 -14.07
CA THR A 111 18.10 0.27 -15.37
C THR A 111 18.44 1.14 -16.57
N GLY A 112 18.88 2.38 -16.33
CA GLY A 112 19.14 3.39 -17.37
C GLY A 112 17.90 4.05 -17.97
N LYS A 113 16.68 3.69 -17.54
CA LYS A 113 15.41 4.15 -18.12
C LYS A 113 14.33 4.35 -17.05
N LEU A 114 13.24 5.03 -17.41
CA LEU A 114 12.02 5.05 -16.59
C LEU A 114 11.29 3.69 -16.65
N PRO A 115 10.54 3.31 -15.60
CA PRO A 115 9.77 2.07 -15.61
C PRO A 115 8.66 2.14 -16.66
N LYS A 116 8.29 0.98 -17.22
CA LYS A 116 7.07 0.85 -18.05
C LYS A 116 5.82 0.73 -17.18
N TYR A 117 5.96 0.11 -16.02
CA TYR A 117 4.85 -0.14 -15.11
C TYR A 117 5.22 0.17 -13.67
N LEU A 118 4.22 0.57 -12.88
CA LEU A 118 4.26 0.51 -11.42
C LEU A 118 3.51 -0.75 -10.98
N GLU A 119 4.18 -1.60 -10.21
CA GLU A 119 3.56 -2.77 -9.58
C GLU A 119 3.36 -2.46 -8.09
N LEU A 120 2.10 -2.30 -7.67
CA LEU A 120 1.75 -2.13 -6.26
C LEU A 120 1.57 -3.49 -5.62
N THR A 121 2.18 -3.71 -4.46
CA THR A 121 2.08 -4.95 -3.69
C THR A 121 1.66 -4.67 -2.25
N ALA A 122 0.73 -5.45 -1.71
CA ALA A 122 0.28 -5.34 -0.32
C ALA A 122 -0.24 -6.68 0.22
N GLU A 123 -0.24 -6.82 1.55
CA GLU A 123 -1.02 -7.85 2.24
C GLU A 123 -2.50 -7.47 2.24
N ILE A 124 -3.38 -8.39 1.81
CA ILE A 124 -4.82 -8.17 1.75
C ILE A 124 -5.61 -9.24 2.50
N ASN A 125 -6.75 -8.83 3.06
CA ASN A 125 -7.74 -9.74 3.64
C ASN A 125 -9.12 -9.08 3.56
N ASN A 126 -9.97 -9.60 2.69
CA ASN A 126 -11.32 -9.08 2.46
C ASN A 126 -12.36 -9.64 3.44
N SER A 127 -11.95 -10.50 4.38
CA SER A 127 -12.82 -11.16 5.34
C SER A 127 -12.68 -10.61 6.77
N LYS A 128 -11.49 -10.15 7.16
CA LYS A 128 -11.22 -9.60 8.50
C LYS A 128 -9.95 -8.75 8.57
N ASP A 129 -9.84 -7.93 9.62
CA ASP A 129 -8.70 -7.04 9.90
C ASP A 129 -7.53 -7.76 10.59
N GLU A 130 -7.07 -8.89 10.02
CA GLU A 130 -6.03 -9.71 10.61
C GLU A 130 -5.06 -10.21 9.53
N LEU A 131 -3.75 -10.10 9.78
CA LEU A 131 -2.72 -10.75 8.96
C LEU A 131 -2.63 -12.23 9.30
N VAL A 132 -2.62 -12.56 10.59
CA VAL A 132 -2.59 -13.91 11.15
C VAL A 132 -3.76 -14.10 12.11
N ASP A 133 -4.29 -15.32 12.20
CA ASP A 133 -5.28 -15.65 13.23
C ASP A 133 -4.64 -15.87 14.60
N LYS A 134 -5.50 -16.10 15.60
CA LYS A 134 -5.12 -16.40 17.00
C LYS A 134 -4.20 -17.61 17.17
N ASP A 135 -4.19 -18.53 16.20
CA ASP A 135 -3.38 -19.75 16.23
C ASP A 135 -2.06 -19.55 15.44
N GLY A 136 -1.81 -18.32 14.98
CA GLY A 136 -0.60 -17.91 14.26
C GLY A 136 -0.62 -18.24 12.77
N LYS A 137 -1.76 -18.64 12.22
CA LYS A 137 -1.88 -19.00 10.81
C LYS A 137 -2.14 -17.76 9.95
N GLU A 138 -1.39 -17.60 8.87
CA GLU A 138 -1.62 -16.55 7.87
C GLU A 138 -3.07 -16.61 7.34
N THR A 139 -3.70 -15.45 7.38
CA THR A 139 -5.07 -15.22 6.89
C THR A 139 -5.14 -14.12 5.84
N SER A 140 -4.11 -13.26 5.76
CA SER A 140 -3.89 -12.39 4.62
C SER A 140 -3.19 -13.13 3.48
N VAL A 141 -3.21 -12.51 2.30
CA VAL A 141 -2.42 -12.93 1.14
C VAL A 141 -1.72 -11.73 0.53
N GLU A 142 -0.48 -11.90 0.11
CA GLU A 142 0.21 -10.87 -0.69
C GLU A 142 -0.45 -10.80 -2.09
N ARG A 143 -0.80 -9.58 -2.51
CA ARG A 143 -1.39 -9.31 -3.81
C ARG A 143 -0.60 -8.22 -4.52
N SER A 144 -0.44 -8.38 -5.84
CA SER A 144 0.16 -7.37 -6.71
C SER A 144 -0.80 -6.94 -7.83
N VAL A 145 -0.77 -5.66 -8.17
CA VAL A 145 -1.51 -5.07 -9.28
C VAL A 145 -0.61 -4.11 -10.07
N GLU A 146 -0.73 -4.18 -11.39
CA GLU A 146 0.12 -3.43 -12.32
C GLU A 146 -0.62 -2.25 -12.95
N TYR A 147 0.05 -1.10 -13.03
CA TYR A 147 -0.40 0.11 -13.72
C TYR A 147 0.64 0.58 -14.73
N ASP A 148 0.21 0.99 -15.92
CA ASP A 148 1.09 1.66 -16.87
C ASP A 148 1.67 2.93 -16.25
N TYR A 149 2.99 3.10 -16.36
CA TYR A 149 3.61 4.37 -16.01
C TYR A 149 3.32 5.38 -17.11
N ALA A 150 2.51 6.39 -16.79
CA ALA A 150 1.91 7.29 -17.77
C ALA A 150 2.89 8.27 -18.46
N PHE A 151 4.16 8.30 -18.06
CA PHE A 151 5.14 9.25 -18.56
C PHE A 151 6.28 8.53 -19.25
N THR A 152 6.60 8.95 -20.47
CA THR A 152 7.78 8.50 -21.20
C THR A 152 8.92 9.51 -21.01
N GLU A 153 10.15 9.07 -21.29
CA GLU A 153 11.30 9.99 -21.41
C GLU A 153 11.17 10.91 -22.62
#